data_AF-A0A5J4QA94-F1
#
_entry.id   AF-A0A5J4QA94-F1
#
_cell.length_a   1.000
_cell.length_b   1.000
_cell.length_c   1.000
_cell.angle_alpha   90.00
_cell.angle_beta   90.00
_cell.angle_gamma   90.00
#
_symmetry.space_group_name_H-M   'P 1'
#
loop_
_entity.id
_entity.type
_entity.pdbx_description
1 polymer ?
#
loop_
_entity_poly.entity_id
_entity_poly.type
_entity_poly.pdbx_seq_one_letter_code
_entity_poly.pdbx_strand_id
1 'polypeptide(L)'
;MKNEHLKEEIEDLQEQKEATQEEVRYIYDQKDEARDKFLTMDEYAKQKNKELATIETKLQKAKQEYKPYKAQEELNQIHELFPMMKEQLRIADLCQKIGFTIEAVRKLLGGITLSIASGKLYSPEHKQYFEVKDAKMKIEKEPDNPNKLRLAINGMDVVEWFRQKYKEVQQRVVANFLQASPKNKGFRL
;
A
#
# COMPACT_ATOMS: atom_id res chain seq x y z
N MET A 1 -27.06 -66.86 -65.73
CA MET A 1 -26.40 -65.57 -66.05
C MET A 1 -27.23 -64.35 -65.66
N LYS A 2 -28.15 -63.77 -66.46
CA LYS A 2 -28.84 -62.50 -66.07
C LYS A 2 -29.63 -62.58 -64.76
N ASN A 3 -30.33 -63.69 -64.50
CA ASN A 3 -31.17 -63.83 -63.31
C ASN A 3 -30.38 -64.09 -62.01
N GLU A 4 -29.15 -64.59 -62.14
CA GLU A 4 -28.26 -64.82 -60.98
C GLU A 4 -27.57 -63.52 -60.57
N HIS A 5 -27.12 -62.72 -61.55
CA HIS A 5 -26.57 -61.39 -61.31
C HIS A 5 -27.58 -60.46 -60.62
N LEU A 6 -28.86 -60.51 -61.03
CA LEU A 6 -29.91 -59.72 -60.38
C LEU A 6 -30.19 -60.19 -58.94
N LYS A 7 -29.97 -61.47 -58.64
CA LYS A 7 -30.16 -62.01 -57.29
C LYS A 7 -29.03 -61.58 -56.36
N GLU A 8 -27.79 -61.63 -56.84
CA GLU A 8 -26.59 -61.15 -56.15
C GLU A 8 -26.69 -59.64 -55.86
N GLU A 9 -27.11 -58.83 -56.83
CA GLU A 9 -27.30 -57.38 -56.64
C GLU A 9 -28.41 -57.05 -55.63
N ILE A 10 -29.49 -57.85 -55.55
CA ILE A 10 -30.54 -57.70 -54.53
C ILE A 10 -30.00 -58.03 -53.13
N GLU A 11 -29.17 -59.06 -53.02
CA GLU A 11 -28.54 -59.48 -51.77
C GLU A 11 -27.58 -58.40 -51.25
N ASP A 12 -26.72 -57.87 -52.14
CA ASP A 12 -25.82 -56.76 -51.83
C ASP A 12 -26.59 -55.49 -51.39
N LEU A 13 -27.70 -55.18 -52.06
CA LEU A 13 -28.55 -54.03 -51.70
C LEU A 13 -29.26 -54.23 -50.35
N GLN A 14 -29.61 -55.46 -50.00
CA GLN A 14 -30.19 -55.77 -48.69
C GLN A 14 -29.16 -55.61 -47.58
N GLU A 15 -27.94 -56.11 -47.78
CA GLU A 15 -26.84 -55.97 -46.83
C GLU A 15 -26.47 -54.49 -46.62
N GLN A 16 -26.35 -53.71 -47.70
CA GLN A 16 -26.11 -52.26 -47.61
C GLN A 16 -27.22 -51.51 -46.87
N LYS A 17 -28.49 -51.91 -47.08
CA LYS A 17 -29.63 -51.31 -46.39
C LYS A 17 -29.59 -51.61 -44.89
N GLU A 18 -29.26 -52.84 -44.50
CA GLU A 18 -29.12 -53.22 -43.08
C GLU A 18 -27.95 -52.47 -42.42
N ALA A 19 -26.79 -52.42 -43.07
CA ALA A 19 -25.64 -51.65 -42.59
C ALA A 19 -25.99 -50.15 -42.42
N THR A 20 -26.68 -49.56 -43.39
CA THR A 20 -27.13 -48.16 -43.31
C THR A 20 -28.11 -47.95 -42.15
N GLN A 21 -29.02 -48.90 -41.89
CA GLN A 21 -29.95 -48.80 -40.77
C GLN A 21 -29.26 -48.87 -39.41
N GLU A 22 -28.22 -49.69 -39.28
CA GLU A 22 -27.40 -49.76 -38.07
C GLU A 22 -26.62 -48.47 -37.83
N GLU A 23 -26.00 -47.90 -38.87
CA GLU A 23 -25.30 -46.60 -38.77
C GLU A 23 -26.25 -45.48 -38.37
N VAL A 24 -27.44 -45.42 -38.97
CA VAL A 24 -28.47 -44.43 -38.61
C VAL A 24 -28.84 -44.57 -37.12
N ARG A 25 -29.04 -45.79 -36.63
CA ARG A 25 -29.34 -46.03 -35.21
C ARG A 25 -28.22 -45.55 -34.31
N TYR A 26 -26.97 -45.87 -34.65
CA TYR A 26 -25.79 -45.41 -33.91
C TYR A 26 -25.68 -43.88 -33.85
N ILE A 27 -25.93 -43.20 -34.97
CA ILE A 27 -25.93 -41.73 -35.03
C ILE A 27 -27.03 -41.14 -34.14
N TYR A 28 -28.22 -41.75 -34.09
CA TYR A 28 -29.29 -41.30 -33.20
C TYR A 28 -28.90 -41.44 -31.72
N ASP A 29 -28.29 -42.57 -31.34
CA ASP A 29 -27.82 -42.79 -29.96
C ASP A 29 -26.76 -41.74 -29.56
N GLN A 30 -25.79 -41.46 -30.43
CA GLN A 30 -24.79 -40.41 -30.20
C GLN A 30 -25.41 -39.01 -30.10
N LYS A 31 -26.39 -38.71 -30.97
CA LYS A 31 -27.07 -37.42 -30.96
C LYS A 31 -27.81 -37.19 -29.64
N ASP A 32 -28.45 -38.23 -29.11
CA ASP A 32 -29.18 -38.15 -27.86
C ASP A 32 -28.20 -38.01 -26.67
N GLU A 33 -27.08 -38.73 -26.67
CA GLU A 33 -26.02 -38.54 -25.65
C GLU A 33 -25.42 -37.12 -25.69
N ALA A 34 -25.15 -36.59 -26.90
CA ALA A 34 -24.64 -35.25 -27.08
C ALA A 34 -25.64 -34.19 -26.60
N ARG A 35 -26.94 -34.43 -26.82
CA ARG A 35 -28.03 -33.56 -26.34
C ARG A 35 -28.08 -33.52 -24.82
N ASP A 36 -27.97 -34.66 -24.15
CA ASP A 36 -27.98 -34.72 -22.68
C ASP A 36 -26.77 -34.00 -22.07
N LYS A 37 -25.58 -34.17 -22.66
CA LYS A 37 -24.39 -33.40 -22.28
C LYS A 37 -24.58 -31.89 -22.48
N PHE A 38 -25.21 -31.48 -23.59
CA PHE A 38 -25.50 -30.07 -23.84
C PHE A 38 -26.47 -29.50 -22.79
N LEU A 39 -27.54 -30.21 -22.46
CA LEU A 39 -28.52 -29.77 -21.45
C LEU A 39 -27.88 -29.61 -20.07
N THR A 40 -27.07 -30.57 -19.65
CA THR A 40 -26.36 -30.49 -18.35
C THR A 40 -25.37 -29.33 -18.29
N MET A 41 -24.64 -29.07 -19.38
CA MET A 41 -23.76 -27.91 -19.48
C MET A 41 -24.53 -26.58 -19.47
N ASP A 42 -25.66 -26.49 -20.17
CA ASP A 42 -26.50 -25.29 -20.20
C ASP A 42 -27.07 -24.95 -18.82
N GLU A 43 -27.53 -25.96 -18.08
CA GLU A 43 -27.99 -25.79 -16.69
C GLU A 43 -26.86 -25.31 -15.77
N TYR A 44 -25.66 -25.89 -15.91
CA TYR A 44 -24.48 -25.45 -15.17
C TYR A 44 -24.10 -24.00 -15.48
N ALA A 45 -24.11 -23.62 -16.76
CA ALA A 45 -23.82 -22.25 -17.20
C ALA A 45 -24.85 -21.26 -16.63
N LYS A 46 -26.15 -21.60 -16.67
CA LYS A 46 -27.21 -20.80 -16.05
C LYS A 46 -27.00 -20.61 -14.55
N GLN A 47 -26.60 -21.67 -13.85
CA GLN A 47 -26.32 -21.59 -12.41
C GLN A 47 -25.11 -20.69 -12.13
N LYS A 48 -24.03 -20.83 -12.90
CA LYS A 48 -22.84 -19.98 -12.76
C LYS A 48 -23.12 -18.52 -13.06
N ASN A 49 -23.95 -18.22 -14.06
CA ASN A 49 -24.37 -16.86 -14.35
C ASN A 49 -25.16 -16.22 -13.19
N LYS A 50 -26.02 -16.98 -12.50
CA LYS A 50 -26.71 -16.49 -11.30
C LYS A 50 -25.75 -16.20 -10.14
N GLU A 51 -24.76 -17.06 -9.94
CA GLU A 51 -23.72 -16.87 -8.93
C GLU A 51 -22.89 -15.60 -9.24
N LEU A 52 -22.46 -15.44 -10.49
CA LEU A 52 -21.74 -14.25 -10.95
C LEU A 52 -22.54 -12.96 -10.71
N ALA A 53 -23.81 -12.92 -11.12
CA ALA A 53 -24.67 -11.75 -10.88
C ALA A 53 -24.80 -11.41 -9.39
N THR A 54 -24.87 -12.43 -8.53
CA THR A 54 -24.91 -12.24 -7.07
C THR A 54 -23.59 -11.67 -6.54
N ILE A 55 -22.46 -12.18 -7.02
CA ILE A 55 -21.12 -11.71 -6.63
C ILE A 55 -20.90 -10.27 -7.11
N GLU A 56 -21.28 -9.95 -8.34
CA GLU A 56 -21.19 -8.59 -8.90
C GLU A 56 -22.02 -7.59 -8.08
N THR A 57 -23.24 -7.95 -7.70
CA THR A 57 -24.09 -7.11 -6.85
C THR A 57 -23.45 -6.87 -5.48
N LYS A 58 -22.90 -7.92 -4.85
CA LYS A 58 -22.18 -7.80 -3.57
C LYS A 58 -20.93 -6.93 -3.70
N LEU A 59 -20.17 -7.08 -4.78
CA LEU A 59 -18.99 -6.27 -5.07
C LEU A 59 -19.36 -4.80 -5.25
N GLN A 60 -20.45 -4.50 -5.95
CA GLN A 60 -20.92 -3.13 -6.14
C GLN A 60 -21.35 -2.49 -4.82
N LYS A 61 -22.08 -3.22 -3.96
CA LYS A 61 -22.43 -2.74 -2.61
C LYS A 61 -21.19 -2.49 -1.75
N ALA A 62 -20.27 -3.44 -1.72
CA ALA A 62 -19.01 -3.29 -1.01
C ALA A 62 -18.20 -2.09 -1.53
N LYS A 63 -18.16 -1.83 -2.84
CA LYS A 63 -17.54 -0.63 -3.42
C LYS A 63 -18.26 0.68 -3.05
N GLN A 64 -19.59 0.66 -2.90
CA GLN A 64 -20.34 1.84 -2.46
C GLN A 64 -20.14 2.14 -0.97
N GLU A 65 -20.02 1.11 -0.13
CA GLU A 65 -19.72 1.22 1.29
C GLU A 65 -18.25 1.59 1.53
N TYR A 66 -17.35 0.98 0.76
CA TYR A 66 -15.91 1.25 0.73
C TYR A 66 -15.63 2.51 -0.12
N LYS A 67 -16.02 3.68 0.38
CA LYS A 67 -15.61 4.97 -0.20
C LYS A 67 -14.42 5.55 0.59
N PRO A 68 -13.16 5.20 0.26
CA PRO A 68 -12.00 5.97 0.74
C PRO A 68 -12.09 7.44 0.30
N TYR A 69 -12.81 7.72 -0.79
CA TYR A 69 -13.11 9.08 -1.25
C TYR A 69 -13.93 9.90 -0.25
N LYS A 70 -14.81 9.30 0.54
CA LYS A 70 -15.61 10.08 1.50
C LYS A 70 -14.74 10.61 2.63
N ALA A 71 -13.88 9.77 3.20
CA ALA A 71 -12.93 10.22 4.22
C ALA A 71 -11.91 11.22 3.66
N GLN A 72 -11.42 11.00 2.44
CA GLN A 72 -10.51 11.94 1.79
C GLN A 72 -11.18 13.28 1.47
N GLU A 73 -12.44 13.27 1.04
CA GLU A 73 -13.24 14.45 0.74
C GLU A 73 -13.58 15.21 2.02
N GLU A 74 -13.98 14.52 3.09
CA GLU A 74 -14.15 15.10 4.43
C GLU A 74 -12.84 15.72 4.95
N LEU A 75 -11.70 15.03 4.79
CA LEU A 75 -10.38 15.59 5.14
C LEU A 75 -10.02 16.81 4.30
N ASN A 76 -10.30 16.79 3.00
CA ASN A 76 -10.06 17.93 2.12
C ASN A 76 -10.93 19.13 2.55
N GLN A 77 -12.20 18.91 2.85
CA GLN A 77 -13.09 19.95 3.39
C GLN A 77 -12.58 20.51 4.72
N ILE A 78 -12.11 19.66 5.64
CA ILE A 78 -11.49 20.10 6.89
C ILE A 78 -10.26 20.99 6.60
N HIS A 79 -9.41 20.60 5.64
CA HIS A 79 -8.24 21.41 5.28
C HIS A 79 -8.61 22.74 4.62
N GLU A 80 -9.69 22.81 3.84
CA GLU A 80 -10.20 24.05 3.25
C GLU A 80 -10.78 25.00 4.30
N LEU A 81 -11.57 24.46 5.24
CA LEU A 81 -12.19 25.24 6.30
C LEU A 81 -11.20 25.66 7.40
N PHE A 82 -10.22 24.79 7.70
CA PHE A 82 -9.25 24.98 8.77
C PHE A 82 -7.82 24.82 8.25
N PRO A 83 -7.29 25.80 7.48
CA PRO A 83 -5.96 25.69 6.87
C PRO A 83 -4.83 25.48 7.88
N MET A 84 -5.00 26.00 9.11
CA MET A 84 -4.04 25.80 10.20
C MET A 84 -3.97 24.35 10.69
N MET A 85 -5.04 23.55 10.54
CA MET A 85 -5.00 22.12 10.94
C MET A 85 -3.99 21.34 10.13
N LYS A 86 -3.84 21.64 8.83
CA LYS A 86 -2.84 21.00 7.97
C LYS A 86 -1.42 21.23 8.51
N GLU A 87 -1.16 22.43 8.99
CA GLU A 87 0.13 22.80 9.56
C GLU A 87 0.34 22.19 10.96
N GLN A 88 -0.71 22.13 11.78
CA GLN A 88 -0.68 21.43 13.07
C GLN A 88 -0.41 19.93 12.93
N LEU A 89 -0.95 19.28 11.89
CA LEU A 89 -0.67 17.88 11.58
C LEU A 89 0.78 17.69 11.11
N ARG A 90 1.30 18.59 10.26
CA ARG A 90 2.70 18.60 9.83
C ARG A 90 3.66 18.67 11.02
N ILE A 91 3.42 19.60 11.94
CA ILE A 91 4.30 19.76 13.10
C ILE A 91 4.13 18.62 14.12
N ALA A 92 2.91 18.06 14.26
CA ALA A 92 2.67 16.89 15.08
C ALA A 92 3.44 15.65 14.60
N ASP A 93 3.48 15.43 13.28
CA ASP A 93 4.28 14.37 12.66
C ASP A 93 5.77 14.58 12.91
N LEU A 94 6.28 15.82 12.77
CA LEU A 94 7.66 16.15 13.10
C LEU A 94 7.98 15.83 14.57
N CYS A 95 7.14 16.26 15.51
CA CYS A 95 7.34 15.99 16.94
C CYS A 95 7.41 14.48 17.22
N GLN A 96 6.52 13.68 16.61
CA GLN A 96 6.54 12.22 16.77
C GLN A 96 7.83 11.60 16.21
N LYS A 97 8.26 12.03 15.02
CA LYS A 97 9.53 11.58 14.42
C LYS A 97 10.74 11.92 15.28
N ILE A 98 10.71 13.03 16.00
CA ILE A 98 11.76 13.45 16.93
C ILE A 98 11.76 12.63 18.24
N GLY A 99 10.65 11.95 18.55
CA GLY A 99 10.52 11.07 19.71
C GLY A 99 9.54 11.56 20.79
N PHE A 100 8.68 12.54 20.50
CA PHE A 100 7.65 12.96 21.45
C PHE A 100 6.47 11.98 21.47
N THR A 101 5.93 11.73 22.67
CA THR A 101 4.67 10.98 22.84
C THR A 101 3.48 11.81 22.37
N ILE A 102 2.37 11.15 22.00
CA ILE A 102 1.15 11.83 21.55
C ILE A 102 0.60 12.81 22.58
N GLU A 103 0.76 12.53 23.88
CA GLU A 103 0.36 13.43 24.96
C GLU A 103 1.23 14.68 25.02
N ALA A 104 2.53 14.55 24.83
CA ALA A 104 3.45 15.68 24.74
C ALA A 104 3.14 16.55 23.51
N VAL A 105 2.88 15.91 22.37
CA VAL A 105 2.47 16.61 21.14
C VAL A 105 1.16 17.38 21.36
N ARG A 106 0.17 16.78 22.02
CA ARG A 106 -1.10 17.45 22.35
C ARG A 106 -0.88 18.69 23.21
N LYS A 107 -0.02 18.60 24.23
CA LYS A 107 0.33 19.75 25.08
C LYS A 107 1.01 20.86 24.27
N LEU A 108 1.98 20.51 23.42
CA LEU A 108 2.68 21.46 22.56
C LEU A 108 1.73 22.17 21.58
N LEU A 109 0.82 21.43 20.94
CA LEU A 109 -0.19 22.00 20.04
C LEU A 109 -1.19 22.90 20.78
N GLY A 110 -1.48 22.60 22.05
CA GLY A 110 -2.25 23.45 22.95
C GLY A 110 -1.51 24.69 23.45
N GLY A 111 -0.29 24.96 22.97
CA GLY A 111 0.52 26.12 23.33
C GLY A 111 1.31 25.97 24.63
N ILE A 112 1.31 24.78 25.25
CA ILE A 112 2.06 24.52 26.47
C ILE A 112 3.53 24.34 26.12
N THR A 113 4.41 25.05 26.83
CA THR A 113 5.85 24.85 26.73
C THR A 113 6.26 23.65 27.57
N LEU A 114 6.95 22.67 26.96
CA LEU A 114 7.47 21.51 27.66
C LEU A 114 8.93 21.74 28.05
N SER A 115 9.32 21.32 29.25
CA SER A 115 10.71 21.38 29.70
C SER A 115 11.30 19.98 29.77
N ILE A 116 12.47 19.78 29.17
CA ILE A 116 13.25 18.54 29.18
C ILE A 116 14.51 18.79 30.01
N ALA A 117 14.56 18.23 31.22
CA ALA A 117 15.73 18.34 32.08
C ALA A 117 16.95 17.59 31.49
N SER A 118 16.73 16.36 31.04
CA SER A 118 17.72 15.55 30.34
C SER A 118 17.00 14.53 29.46
N GLY A 119 17.49 14.32 28.24
CA GLY A 119 16.88 13.37 27.31
C GLY A 119 17.67 13.22 26.02
N LYS A 120 17.09 12.48 25.08
CA LYS A 120 17.62 12.31 23.72
C LYS A 120 16.53 12.64 22.71
N LEU A 121 16.87 13.42 21.69
CA LEU A 121 15.99 13.75 20.58
C LEU A 121 16.52 13.10 19.31
N TYR A 122 15.65 12.46 18.55
CA TYR A 122 16.02 11.88 17.26
C TYR A 122 16.04 12.95 16.19
N SER A 123 17.11 13.01 15.40
CA SER A 123 17.20 13.84 14.20
C SER A 123 16.83 13.01 12.96
N PRO A 124 15.71 13.29 12.29
CA PRO A 124 15.37 12.63 11.04
C PRO A 124 16.38 12.93 9.91
N GLU A 125 16.93 14.16 9.88
CA GLU A 125 17.91 14.59 8.86
C GLU A 125 19.23 13.82 8.98
N HIS A 126 19.72 13.64 10.21
CA HIS A 126 21.01 12.98 10.46
C HIS A 126 20.90 11.52 10.91
N LYS A 127 19.67 11.00 11.02
CA LYS A 127 19.34 9.62 11.41
C LYS A 127 20.00 9.16 12.71
N GLN A 128 20.13 10.05 13.69
CA GLN A 128 20.77 9.75 14.97
C GLN A 128 20.15 10.52 16.13
N TYR A 129 20.43 10.08 17.35
CA TYR A 129 19.98 10.74 18.57
C TYR A 129 21.00 11.75 19.09
N PHE A 130 20.52 12.90 19.52
CA PHE A 130 21.31 13.94 20.18
C PHE A 130 20.86 14.13 21.61
N GLU A 131 21.82 14.26 22.53
CA GLU A 131 21.52 14.55 23.92
C GLU A 131 21.04 15.99 24.09
N VAL A 132 19.99 16.15 24.87
CA VAL A 132 19.40 17.43 25.23
C VAL A 132 19.37 17.58 26.74
N LYS A 133 19.74 18.76 27.24
CA LYS A 133 19.71 19.12 28.66
C LYS A 133 19.10 20.51 28.81
N ASP A 134 18.29 20.69 29.85
CA ASP A 134 17.64 21.96 30.22
C ASP A 134 17.02 22.68 29.02
N ALA A 135 16.23 21.95 28.23
CA ALA A 135 15.60 22.47 27.02
C ALA A 135 14.12 22.78 27.20
N LYS A 136 13.70 23.93 26.67
CA LYS A 136 12.30 24.34 26.57
C LYS A 136 11.82 24.13 25.14
N MET A 137 10.85 23.25 24.97
CA MET A 137 10.22 22.92 23.70
C MET A 137 8.89 23.66 23.57
N LYS A 138 8.69 24.34 22.45
CA LYS A 138 7.46 25.08 22.17
C LYS A 138 7.14 25.01 20.68
N ILE A 139 5.85 24.94 20.34
CA ILE A 139 5.39 25.21 18.97
C ILE A 139 5.06 26.69 18.86
N GLU A 140 5.64 27.35 17.88
CA GLU A 140 5.43 28.76 17.61
C GLU A 140 5.27 29.01 16.11
N LYS A 141 4.74 30.18 15.75
CA LYS A 141 4.65 30.57 14.34
C LYS A 141 6.03 30.90 13.79
N GLU A 142 6.27 30.56 12.53
CA GLU A 142 7.47 31.03 11.85
C GLU A 142 7.46 32.56 11.77
N PRO A 143 8.61 33.22 12.01
CA PRO A 143 8.71 34.68 11.96
C PRO A 143 8.43 35.21 10.55
N ASP A 144 8.82 34.46 9.52
CA ASP A 144 8.64 34.85 8.12
C ASP A 144 7.25 34.51 7.57
N ASN A 145 6.53 33.58 8.19
CA ASN A 145 5.23 33.13 7.73
C ASN A 145 4.29 32.75 8.89
N PRO A 146 3.30 33.59 9.22
CA PRO A 146 2.38 33.33 10.34
C PRO A 146 1.43 32.15 10.12
N ASN A 147 1.37 31.60 8.90
CA ASN A 147 0.60 30.41 8.56
C ASN A 147 1.42 29.12 8.71
N LYS A 148 2.71 29.22 9.04
CA LYS A 148 3.59 28.08 9.32
C LYS A 148 3.92 27.99 10.80
N LEU A 149 4.09 26.78 11.28
CA LEU A 149 4.48 26.46 12.64
C LEU A 149 5.88 25.85 12.63
N ARG A 150 6.70 26.22 13.61
CA ARG A 150 7.98 25.58 13.88
C ARG A 150 8.02 25.04 15.29
N LEU A 151 8.78 23.96 15.46
CA LEU A 151 9.11 23.43 16.78
C LEU A 151 10.41 24.11 17.21
N ALA A 152 10.34 24.89 18.27
CA ALA A 152 11.46 25.61 18.83
C ALA A 152 12.01 24.89 20.07
N ILE A 153 13.33 24.79 20.15
CA ILE A 153 14.11 24.37 21.32
C ILE A 153 14.89 25.57 21.83
N ASN A 154 14.57 26.04 23.04
CA ASN A 154 15.17 27.26 23.63
C ASN A 154 15.08 28.50 22.70
N GLY A 155 14.02 28.60 21.89
CA GLY A 155 13.80 29.70 20.94
C GLY A 155 14.52 29.54 19.59
N MET A 156 15.29 28.47 19.41
CA MET A 156 15.90 28.10 18.13
C MET A 156 15.05 27.05 17.41
N ASP A 157 14.97 27.10 16.09
CA ASP A 157 14.32 26.03 15.31
C ASP A 157 14.98 24.66 15.57
N VAL A 158 14.18 23.62 15.78
CA VAL A 158 14.69 22.28 16.12
C VAL A 158 15.58 21.68 15.03
N VAL A 159 15.32 21.98 13.76
CA VAL A 159 16.13 21.52 12.62
C VAL A 159 17.49 22.20 12.65
N GLU A 160 17.52 23.51 12.86
CA GLU A 160 18.78 24.25 13.02
C GLU A 160 19.57 23.78 14.25
N TRP A 161 18.89 23.49 15.35
CA TRP A 161 19.52 22.91 16.53
C TRP A 161 20.17 21.56 16.24
N PHE A 162 19.50 20.67 15.49
CA PHE A 162 20.09 19.40 15.07
C PHE A 162 21.31 19.59 14.18
N ARG A 163 21.26 20.52 13.23
CA ARG A 163 22.41 20.85 12.37
C ARG A 163 23.60 21.35 13.17
N GLN A 164 23.36 22.19 14.17
CA GLN A 164 24.41 22.65 15.07
C GLN A 164 25.00 21.48 15.87
N LYS A 165 24.16 20.63 16.46
CA LYS A 165 24.63 19.45 17.20
C LYS A 165 25.41 18.46 16.33
N TYR A 166 25.00 18.28 15.09
CA TYR A 166 25.72 17.44 14.13
C TYR A 166 27.11 18.01 13.82
N LYS A 167 27.21 19.32 13.57
CA LYS A 167 28.52 19.99 13.34
C LYS A 167 29.45 19.86 14.55
N GLU A 168 28.92 20.02 15.77
CA GLU A 168 29.69 19.82 17.00
C GLU A 168 30.25 18.40 17.10
N VAL A 169 29.45 17.39 16.76
CA VAL A 169 29.90 15.98 16.73
C VAL A 169 30.98 15.78 15.67
N GLN A 170 30.78 16.29 14.45
CA GLN A 170 31.78 16.16 13.37
C GLN A 170 33.11 16.82 13.72
N GLN A 171 33.09 18.02 14.30
CA GLN A 171 34.32 18.71 14.71
C GLN A 171 35.08 17.95 15.79
N ARG A 172 34.38 17.34 16.75
CA ARG A 172 35.01 16.48 17.77
C ARG A 172 35.66 15.26 17.15
N VAL A 173 35.01 14.60 16.18
CA VAL A 173 35.58 13.45 15.47
C VAL A 173 36.85 13.85 14.71
N VAL A 174 36.82 14.97 13.98
CA VAL A 174 37.98 15.47 13.24
C VAL A 174 39.14 15.85 14.18
N ALA A 175 38.84 16.55 15.29
CA ALA A 175 39.86 16.93 16.27
C ALA A 175 40.51 15.70 16.92
N ASN A 176 39.73 14.67 17.26
CA ASN A 176 40.22 13.41 17.79
C ASN A 176 41.10 12.66 16.77
N PHE A 177 40.74 12.70 15.48
CA PHE A 177 41.55 12.09 14.41
C PHE A 177 42.90 12.80 14.21
N LEU A 178 42.92 14.13 14.24
CA LEU A 178 44.16 14.92 14.11
C LEU A 178 45.10 14.74 15.32
N GLN A 179 44.56 14.56 16.52
CA GLN A 179 45.35 14.26 17.72
C GLN A 179 45.88 12.82 17.76
N ALA A 180 45.27 11.88 17.04
CA ALA A 180 45.68 10.48 16.98
C ALA A 180 46.77 10.18 15.94
N SER A 181 47.27 11.18 15.18
CA SER A 181 48.42 10.99 14.29
C SER A 181 49.69 10.73 15.12
N PRO A 182 50.38 9.58 14.97
CA PRO A 182 51.56 9.27 15.76
C PRO A 182 52.70 10.22 15.37
N LYS A 183 53.30 10.88 16.36
CA LYS A 183 54.60 11.52 16.21
C LYS A 183 55.60 10.44 15.80
N ASN A 184 55.96 10.41 14.52
CA ASN A 184 57.03 9.57 14.00
C ASN A 184 58.30 9.79 14.83
N LYS A 185 58.70 8.75 15.55
CA LYS A 185 60.01 8.67 16.21
C LYS A 185 61.07 8.61 15.12
N GLY A 186 61.90 9.65 15.02
CA GLY A 186 63.11 9.61 14.21
C GLY A 186 64.04 8.53 14.75
N PHE A 187 64.43 7.59 13.89
CA PHE A 187 65.59 6.74 14.12
C PHE A 187 66.80 7.42 13.48
N ARG A 188 67.81 7.74 14.32
CA ARG A 188 69.14 8.16 13.89
C ARG A 188 69.91 6.94 13.38
N LEU A 189 70.68 7.14 12.30
CA LEU A 189 71.75 6.27 11.82
C LEU A 189 72.93 6.25 12.81
#